data_AF-A0A480ADG4-F1
#
_entry.id   AF-A0A480ADG4-F1
#
_cell.length_a   1.000
_cell.length_b   1.000
_cell.length_c   1.000
_cell.angle_alpha   90.00
_cell.angle_beta   90.00
_cell.angle_gamma   90.00
#
_symmetry.space_group_name_H-M   'P 1'
#
loop_
_entity.id
_entity.type
_entity.pdbx_description
1 polymer ?
#
loop_
_entity_poly.entity_id
_entity_poly.type
_entity_poly.pdbx_seq_one_letter_code
_entity_poly.pdbx_strand_id
1 'polypeptide(L)' 'MSKLLSVFTIPLLAVGFLLAKSQEAKADFKVCNQGSETACTAVSYKQDNRWFTEGWFLIDSNNCATVYY' A
#
# COMPACT_ATOMS: atom_id res chain seq x y z
N MET A 1 8.49 39.89 -25.67
CA MET A 1 7.54 38.90 -25.12
C MET A 1 8.16 37.62 -24.54
N SER A 2 9.22 37.04 -25.12
CA SER A 2 9.79 35.74 -24.68
C SER A 2 10.34 35.73 -23.23
N LYS A 3 10.97 36.82 -22.79
CA LYS A 3 11.50 36.93 -21.41
C LYS A 3 10.39 36.96 -20.34
N LEU A 4 9.22 37.53 -20.65
CA LEU A 4 8.06 37.57 -19.75
C LEU A 4 7.42 36.18 -19.61
N LEU A 5 7.30 35.43 -20.70
CA LEU A 5 6.87 34.02 -20.66
C LEU A 5 7.78 33.15 -19.78
N SER A 6 9.08 33.42 -19.77
CA SER A 6 10.07 32.68 -18.96
C SER A 6 10.07 33.04 -17.47
N VAL A 7 9.60 34.24 -17.07
CA VAL A 7 9.58 34.67 -15.66
C VAL A 7 8.43 33.98 -14.91
N PHE A 8 7.32 33.69 -15.59
CA PHE A 8 6.16 33.04 -14.98
C PHE A 8 6.22 31.51 -15.02
N THR A 9 7.00 30.90 -15.91
CA THR A 9 7.12 29.44 -16.00
C THR A 9 7.87 28.83 -14.82
N ILE A 10 8.96 29.46 -14.37
CA ILE A 10 9.79 28.98 -13.25
C ILE A 10 9.00 28.86 -11.93
N PRO A 11 8.27 29.89 -11.46
CA PRO A 11 7.49 29.77 -10.23
C PRO A 11 6.31 28.80 -10.38
N LEU A 12 5.70 28.72 -11.57
CA LEU A 12 4.60 27.79 -11.84
C LEU A 12 5.06 26.32 -11.77
N LEU A 13 6.24 26.02 -12.32
CA LEU A 13 6.89 24.71 -12.21
C LEU A 13 7.27 24.38 -10.77
N ALA A 14 7.79 25.34 -10.02
CA ALA A 14 8.14 25.14 -8.60
C ALA A 14 6.89 24.83 -7.74
N VAL A 15 5.78 25.53 -7.97
CA VAL A 15 4.51 25.25 -7.30
C VAL A 15 3.96 23.88 -7.70
N GLY A 16 4.00 23.53 -8.99
CA GLY A 16 3.61 22.21 -9.46
C GLY A 16 4.41 21.07 -8.81
N PHE A 17 5.72 21.27 -8.62
CA PHE A 17 6.59 20.29 -7.98
C PHE A 17 6.31 20.13 -6.48
N LEU A 18 5.96 21.21 -5.78
CA LEU A 18 5.56 21.17 -4.37
C LEU A 18 4.20 20.47 -4.17
N LEU A 19 3.30 20.58 -5.14
CA LEU A 19 1.99 19.92 -5.13
C LEU A 19 2.06 18.46 -5.59
N ALA A 20 3.11 18.06 -6.30
CA ALA A 20 3.32 16.69 -6.77
C ALA A 20 3.84 15.72 -5.69
N LYS A 21 3.55 15.97 -4.40
CA LYS A 21 3.88 15.01 -3.35
C LYS A 21 3.00 13.77 -3.51
N SER A 22 3.60 12.67 -3.98
CA SER A 22 2.97 11.36 -4.00
C SER A 22 2.81 10.85 -2.56
N GLN A 23 1.59 10.51 -2.18
CA GLN A 23 1.36 9.72 -0.97
C GLN A 23 1.85 8.29 -1.22
N GLU A 24 2.50 7.68 -0.24
CA GLU A 24 2.83 6.25 -0.31
C GLU A 24 1.55 5.43 -0.50
N ALA A 25 1.50 4.65 -1.58
CA ALA A 25 0.41 3.70 -1.78
C ALA A 25 0.60 2.54 -0.81
N LYS A 26 -0.22 2.51 0.25
CA LYS A 26 -0.27 1.36 1.16
C LYS A 26 -1.10 0.25 0.51
N ALA A 27 -0.43 -0.81 0.07
CA ALA A 27 -1.10 -2.02 -0.40
C ALA A 27 -1.33 -2.95 0.79
N ASP A 28 -2.45 -2.77 1.49
CA ASP A 28 -2.85 -3.67 2.57
C ASP A 28 -3.33 -5.00 1.97
N PHE A 29 -2.67 -6.10 2.31
CA PHE A 29 -3.13 -7.44 1.95
C PHE A 29 -4.20 -7.90 2.96
N LYS A 30 -5.45 -8.02 2.49
CA LYS A 30 -6.60 -8.36 3.34
C LYS A 30 -7.11 -9.77 3.08
N VAL A 31 -7.39 -10.49 4.17
CA VAL A 31 -8.03 -11.80 4.17
C VAL A 31 -9.38 -11.69 4.87
N CYS A 32 -10.43 -12.20 4.25
CA CYS A 32 -11.79 -12.19 4.78
C CYS A 32 -12.24 -13.61 5.13
N ASN A 33 -12.76 -13.79 6.35
CA ASN A 33 -13.42 -15.01 6.77
C ASN A 33 -14.92 -14.88 6.56
N GLN A 34 -15.46 -15.62 5.59
CA GLN A 34 -16.91 -15.67 5.30
C GLN A 34 -17.59 -16.88 5.95
N GLY A 35 -16.88 -17.63 6.79
CA GLY A 35 -17.41 -18.74 7.56
C GLY A 35 -18.19 -18.27 8.79
N SER A 36 -18.84 -19.23 9.46
CA SER A 36 -19.58 -18.99 10.70
C SER A 36 -18.70 -19.01 11.96
N GLU A 37 -17.48 -19.54 11.87
CA GLU A 37 -16.54 -19.73 12.98
C GLU A 37 -15.25 -18.93 12.79
N THR A 38 -14.52 -18.64 13.86
CA THR A 38 -13.18 -18.05 13.78
C THR A 38 -12.23 -19.00 13.05
N ALA A 39 -11.52 -18.46 12.05
CA ALA A 39 -10.53 -19.18 11.27
C ALA A 39 -9.12 -18.66 11.58
N CYS A 40 -8.12 -19.53 11.44
CA CYS A 40 -6.72 -19.13 11.52
C CYS A 40 -6.10 -19.13 10.11
N THR A 41 -5.31 -18.12 9.79
CA THR A 41 -4.57 -18.06 8.52
C THR A 41 -3.09 -17.77 8.73
N ALA A 42 -2.29 -18.20 7.76
CA ALA A 42 -0.86 -17.92 7.66
C ALA A 42 -0.52 -17.61 6.20
N VAL A 43 0.49 -16.77 5.99
CA VAL A 43 0.97 -16.39 4.66
C VAL A 43 2.33 -17.05 4.43
N SER A 44 2.53 -17.63 3.26
CA SER A 44 3.84 -18.15 2.85
C SER A 44 4.32 -17.43 1.60
N TYR A 45 5.60 -17.08 1.60
CA TYR A 45 6.26 -16.44 0.47
C TYR A 45 7.64 -17.06 0.24
N LYS A 46 8.16 -16.86 -0.97
CA LYS A 46 9.47 -17.35 -1.37
C LYS A 46 10.43 -16.17 -1.51
N GLN A 47 11.56 -16.23 -0.80
CA GLN A 47 12.63 -15.26 -0.88
C GLN A 47 13.98 -15.99 -0.86
N ASP A 48 14.94 -15.55 -1.68
CA ASP A 48 16.28 -16.16 -1.77
C ASP A 48 16.25 -17.68 -1.94
N ASN A 49 15.34 -18.17 -2.80
CA ASN A 49 15.10 -19.60 -3.03
C ASN A 49 14.65 -20.43 -1.81
N ARG A 50 14.24 -19.79 -0.72
CA ARG A 50 13.71 -20.43 0.49
C ARG A 50 12.25 -20.06 0.72
N TRP A 51 11.51 -20.97 1.35
CA TRP A 51 10.13 -20.73 1.77
C TRP A 51 10.12 -20.17 3.19
N PHE A 52 9.33 -19.12 3.37
CA PHE A 52 9.03 -18.52 4.66
C PHE A 52 7.54 -18.67 4.94
N THR A 53 7.18 -18.70 6.21
CA THR A 53 5.79 -18.72 6.67
C THR A 53 5.65 -17.76 7.83
N GLU A 54 4.70 -16.84 7.71
CA GLU A 54 4.39 -15.82 8.71
C GLU A 54 2.91 -15.86 9.07
N GLY A 55 2.60 -15.36 10.27
CA GLY A 55 1.22 -15.21 10.74
C GLY A 55 0.86 -15.99 12.00
N TRP A 56 -0.17 -16.86 11.86
CA TRP A 56 -1.15 -17.30 12.88
C TRP A 56 -2.19 -16.24 13.26
N PHE A 57 -2.73 -15.59 12.23
CA PHE A 57 -3.77 -14.58 12.39
C PHE A 57 -5.12 -15.25 12.60
N LEU A 58 -5.77 -14.94 13.72
CA LEU A 58 -7.16 -15.28 13.95
C LEU A 58 -8.05 -14.25 13.24
N ILE A 59 -9.00 -14.73 12.45
CA ILE A 59 -9.98 -13.91 11.75
C ILE A 59 -11.36 -14.37 12.20
N ASP A 60 -12.06 -13.49 12.90
CA ASP A 60 -13.41 -13.76 13.38
C ASP A 60 -14.38 -14.04 12.22
N SER A 61 -15.45 -14.75 12.55
CA SER A 61 -16.58 -15.02 11.66
C SER A 61 -17.08 -13.75 10.97
N ASN A 62 -17.28 -13.81 9.66
CA ASN A 62 -17.77 -12.70 8.83
C ASN A 62 -16.94 -11.41 8.91
N ASN A 63 -15.65 -11.49 9.26
CA ASN A 63 -14.76 -10.34 9.39
C ASN A 63 -13.58 -10.41 8.41
N CYS A 64 -12.94 -9.26 8.15
CA CYS A 64 -11.72 -9.17 7.35
C CYS A 64 -10.58 -8.58 8.19
N ALA A 65 -9.38 -9.12 8.03
CA ALA A 65 -8.16 -8.64 8.67
C ALA A 65 -7.07 -8.35 7.63
N THR A 66 -6.28 -7.32 7.88
CA THR A 66 -5.01 -7.11 7.17
C THR A 66 -3.98 -8.10 7.74
N VAL A 67 -3.34 -8.88 6.88
CA VAL A 67 -2.30 -9.84 7.27
C VAL A 67 -0.96 -9.39 6.69
N TYR A 68 0.10 -9.53 7.49
CA TYR A 68 1.45 -9.06 7.16
C TYR A 68 2.34 -10.24 6.70
N TYR A 69 3.34 -9.93 5.88
CA TYR A 69 4.37 -10.84 5.33
C TYR A 69 5.75 -10.18 5.44
#